data_AF-A0A8H2XXS1-F1
#
_entry.id   AF-A0A8H2XXS1-F1
#
_cell.length_a   1.000
_cell.length_b   1.000
_cell.length_c   1.000
_cell.angle_alpha   90.00
_cell.angle_beta   90.00
_cell.angle_gamma   90.00
#
_symmetry.space_group_name_H-M   'P 1'
#
loop_
_entity.id
_entity.type
_entity.pdbx_description
1 polymer ?
#
loop_
_entity_poly.entity_id
_entity_poly.type
_entity_poly.pdbx_seq_one_letter_code
_entity_poly.pdbx_strand_id
1 'polypeptide(L)'
;IGPCNLYNVWFEDVCESAITIKQTSGQSNIVGGGAKNADGTVVQYAGAGTVKIDSYCAQTFGDLYNSCGNYTTQYKRTTLISRIIGSSGSALAVINPNHGDVAQFDTGSLSLSSVTDICKACEGVTTRPYCNVGSGIGVSNLD
;
A
#
# COMPACT_ATOMS: atom_id res chain seq x y z
N ILE A 1 -12.12 -15.81 -0.12
CA ILE A 1 -10.95 -15.39 -0.94
C ILE A 1 -9.71 -15.64 -0.12
N GLY A 2 -8.69 -16.29 -0.69
CA GLY A 2 -7.41 -16.58 -0.03
C GLY A 2 -6.29 -15.67 -0.52
N PRO A 3 -5.06 -15.87 -0.02
CA PRO A 3 -3.89 -15.18 -0.51
C PRO A 3 -3.61 -15.46 -1.99
N CYS A 4 -3.00 -14.50 -2.67
CA CYS A 4 -2.62 -14.58 -4.07
C CYS A 4 -1.18 -14.09 -4.27
N ASN A 5 -0.58 -14.50 -5.39
CA ASN A 5 0.75 -14.07 -5.77
C ASN A 5 0.71 -13.50 -7.19
N LEU A 6 1.27 -12.31 -7.36
CA LEU A 6 1.45 -11.65 -8.64
C LEU A 6 2.95 -11.50 -8.88
N TYR A 7 3.41 -12.00 -10.02
CA TYR A 7 4.82 -11.97 -10.41
C TYR A 7 4.98 -11.30 -11.77
N ASN A 8 5.79 -10.23 -11.83
CA ASN A 8 6.14 -9.53 -13.07
C ASN A 8 4.93 -9.04 -13.88
N VAL A 9 3.89 -8.54 -13.21
CA VAL A 9 2.66 -8.02 -13.86
C VAL A 9 2.78 -6.52 -14.06
N TRP A 10 2.40 -6.03 -15.25
CA TRP A 10 2.45 -4.62 -15.62
C TRP A 10 1.07 -4.04 -15.90
N PHE A 11 0.80 -2.88 -15.31
CA PHE A 11 -0.41 -2.08 -15.53
C PHE A 11 0.00 -0.75 -16.15
N GLU A 12 -0.22 -0.59 -17.45
CA GLU A 12 0.28 0.58 -18.20
C GLU A 12 -0.57 1.85 -18.01
N ASP A 13 -1.84 1.69 -17.63
CA ASP A 13 -2.77 2.79 -17.37
C ASP A 13 -3.85 2.33 -16.39
N VAL A 14 -3.94 2.95 -15.22
CA VAL A 14 -4.76 2.47 -14.10
C VAL A 14 -5.96 3.40 -13.90
N CYS A 15 -7.17 2.87 -14.11
CA CYS A 15 -8.40 3.65 -13.99
C CYS A 15 -8.75 3.99 -12.51
N GLU A 16 -8.98 2.98 -11.67
CA GLU A 16 -9.36 3.18 -10.25
C GLU A 16 -8.34 2.54 -9.31
N SER A 17 -8.09 1.24 -9.49
CA SER A 17 -7.02 0.52 -8.81
C SER A 17 -6.48 -0.62 -9.66
N ALA A 18 -5.16 -0.85 -9.62
CA ALA A 18 -4.53 -1.93 -10.38
C ALA A 18 -4.80 -3.30 -9.74
N ILE A 19 -4.67 -3.36 -8.41
CA ILE A 19 -4.76 -4.59 -7.62
C ILE A 19 -5.67 -4.35 -6.43
N THR A 20 -6.70 -5.19 -6.28
CA THR A 20 -7.54 -5.21 -5.07
C THR A 20 -7.36 -6.53 -4.32
N ILE A 21 -6.83 -6.45 -3.11
CA ILE A 21 -6.61 -7.62 -2.25
C ILE A 21 -7.78 -7.78 -1.27
N LYS A 22 -8.37 -8.98 -1.22
CA LYS A 22 -9.55 -9.29 -0.38
C LYS A 22 -9.37 -10.58 0.46
N GLN A 23 -8.13 -11.05 0.63
CA GLN A 23 -7.89 -12.18 1.54
C GLN A 23 -8.34 -11.82 2.97
N THR A 24 -8.69 -12.80 3.78
CA THR A 24 -9.06 -12.57 5.19
C THR A 24 -8.03 -13.12 6.17
N SER A 25 -6.96 -13.74 5.66
CA SER A 25 -5.82 -14.24 6.43
C SER A 25 -4.67 -14.58 5.48
N GLY A 26 -3.49 -14.87 6.04
CA GLY A 26 -2.30 -15.25 5.27
C GLY A 26 -1.61 -14.05 4.59
N GLN A 27 -0.71 -14.36 3.66
CA GLN A 27 0.13 -13.36 2.98
C GLN A 27 -0.01 -13.43 1.46
N SER A 28 -0.35 -12.31 0.84
CA SER A 28 -0.25 -12.14 -0.61
C SER A 28 1.05 -11.45 -0.99
N ASN A 29 1.59 -11.81 -2.15
CA ASN A 29 2.86 -11.29 -2.64
C ASN A 29 2.68 -10.61 -3.99
N ILE A 30 3.19 -9.40 -4.12
CA ILE A 30 3.29 -8.65 -5.36
C ILE A 30 4.78 -8.43 -5.59
N VAL A 31 5.36 -9.17 -6.53
CA VAL A 31 6.82 -9.23 -6.71
C VAL A 31 7.18 -8.98 -8.16
N GLY A 32 7.97 -7.93 -8.42
CA GLY A 32 8.29 -7.55 -9.79
C GLY A 32 7.11 -6.88 -10.52
N GLY A 33 7.39 -6.27 -11.67
CA GLY A 33 6.38 -5.59 -12.48
C GLY A 33 6.22 -4.12 -12.12
N GLY A 34 5.07 -3.53 -12.49
CA GLY A 34 4.84 -2.12 -12.23
C GLY A 34 3.47 -1.60 -12.61
N ALA A 35 3.18 -0.37 -12.17
CA ALA A 35 1.97 0.36 -12.51
C ALA A 35 2.31 1.80 -12.94
N LYS A 36 1.55 2.31 -13.92
CA LYS A 36 1.63 3.70 -14.39
C LYS A 36 0.26 4.35 -14.40
N ASN A 37 0.25 5.68 -14.27
CA ASN A 37 -0.95 6.52 -14.36
C ASN A 37 -2.08 6.02 -13.45
N ALA A 38 -1.77 5.86 -12.16
CA ALA A 38 -2.71 5.41 -11.15
C ALA A 38 -3.15 6.58 -10.27
N ASP A 39 -4.01 7.47 -10.80
CA ASP A 39 -4.45 8.68 -10.10
C ASP A 39 -4.93 8.41 -8.66
N GLY A 40 -5.54 7.24 -8.45
CA GLY A 40 -5.93 6.73 -7.14
C GLY A 40 -4.87 5.83 -6.49
N THR A 41 -5.25 4.57 -6.25
CA THR A 41 -4.44 3.61 -5.49
C THR A 41 -3.95 2.50 -6.41
N VAL A 42 -2.67 2.12 -6.33
CA VAL A 42 -2.16 0.95 -7.06
C VAL A 42 -2.65 -0.35 -6.40
N VAL A 43 -2.39 -0.53 -5.10
CA VAL A 43 -2.78 -1.70 -4.31
C VAL A 43 -3.81 -1.32 -3.25
N GLN A 44 -5.08 -1.57 -3.53
CA GLN A 44 -6.16 -1.40 -2.58
C GLN A 44 -6.29 -2.66 -1.70
N TYR A 45 -6.12 -2.52 -0.39
CA TYR A 45 -6.29 -3.64 0.53
C TYR A 45 -7.60 -3.54 1.32
N ALA A 46 -8.55 -4.39 0.95
CA ALA A 46 -9.90 -4.49 1.51
C ALA A 46 -10.07 -5.72 2.43
N GLY A 47 -8.98 -6.40 2.76
CA GLY A 47 -8.97 -7.68 3.48
C GLY A 47 -8.26 -7.62 4.83
N ALA A 48 -7.73 -8.76 5.29
CA ALA A 48 -6.96 -8.94 6.52
C ALA A 48 -5.75 -9.85 6.31
N GLY A 49 -4.72 -9.69 7.14
CA GLY A 49 -3.43 -10.39 7.01
C GLY A 49 -2.37 -9.51 6.36
N THR A 50 -1.44 -10.12 5.62
CA THR A 50 -0.24 -9.45 5.12
C THR A 50 -0.24 -9.25 3.60
N VAL A 51 0.22 -8.09 3.13
CA VAL A 51 0.59 -7.87 1.73
C VAL A 51 2.07 -7.54 1.67
N LYS A 52 2.82 -8.27 0.85
CA LYS A 52 4.21 -7.95 0.52
C LYS A 52 4.27 -7.33 -0.87
N ILE A 53 4.88 -6.16 -0.99
CA ILE A 53 5.15 -5.46 -2.26
C ILE A 53 6.67 -5.33 -2.38
N ASP A 54 7.23 -5.92 -3.43
CA ASP A 54 8.66 -6.10 -3.51
C ASP A 54 9.16 -6.03 -4.95
N SER A 55 10.27 -5.31 -5.18
CA SER A 55 10.86 -5.14 -6.52
C SER A 55 9.87 -4.55 -7.54
N TYR A 56 9.04 -3.58 -7.13
CA TYR A 56 7.94 -3.04 -7.93
C TYR A 56 8.21 -1.61 -8.41
N CYS A 57 7.79 -1.29 -9.63
CA CYS A 57 7.90 0.06 -10.21
C CYS A 57 6.55 0.78 -10.21
N ALA A 58 6.49 2.00 -9.69
CA ALA A 58 5.28 2.83 -9.73
C ALA A 58 5.61 4.24 -10.23
N GLN A 59 4.88 4.70 -11.25
CA GLN A 59 5.07 6.02 -11.85
C GLN A 59 3.73 6.74 -11.99
N THR A 60 3.67 7.98 -11.52
CA THR A 60 2.43 8.79 -11.51
C THR A 60 1.33 8.05 -10.78
N PHE A 61 1.30 8.17 -9.46
CA PHE A 61 0.34 7.47 -8.62
C PHE A 61 -0.15 8.32 -7.45
N GLY A 62 -1.35 8.06 -6.96
CA GLY A 62 -1.77 8.54 -5.65
C GLY A 62 -1.05 7.74 -4.57
N ASP A 63 -1.57 6.57 -4.24
CA ASP A 63 -1.01 5.70 -3.20
C ASP A 63 -0.53 4.38 -3.78
N LEU A 64 0.69 3.92 -3.47
CA LEU A 64 1.15 2.59 -3.88
C LEU A 64 0.35 1.51 -3.13
N TYR A 65 0.17 1.66 -1.82
CA TYR A 65 -0.64 0.79 -0.98
C TYR A 65 -1.62 1.62 -0.16
N ASN A 66 -2.89 1.21 -0.13
CA ASN A 66 -3.90 1.84 0.70
C ASN A 66 -4.68 0.79 1.51
N SER A 67 -4.57 0.89 2.83
CA SER A 67 -5.44 0.19 3.78
C SER A 67 -6.82 0.81 3.76
N CYS A 68 -7.80 0.08 3.23
CA CYS A 68 -9.13 0.64 3.05
C CYS A 68 -9.79 0.93 4.40
N GLY A 69 -10.05 2.21 4.67
CA GLY A 69 -10.56 2.68 5.94
C GLY A 69 -12.09 2.68 6.07
N ASN A 70 -12.86 2.55 4.99
CA ASN A 70 -14.31 2.81 4.96
C ASN A 70 -15.22 1.57 4.86
N TYR A 71 -14.69 0.37 5.08
CA TYR A 71 -15.53 -0.83 5.13
C TYR A 71 -16.28 -0.95 6.46
N THR A 72 -17.45 -1.61 6.44
CA THR A 72 -18.23 -1.91 7.65
C THR A 72 -17.47 -2.85 8.59
N THR A 73 -16.67 -3.76 8.04
CA THR A 73 -15.75 -4.61 8.80
C THR A 73 -14.34 -4.09 8.63
N GLN A 74 -13.71 -3.75 9.76
CA GLN A 74 -12.32 -3.30 9.83
C GLN A 74 -11.42 -4.44 10.28
N TYR A 75 -10.18 -4.44 9.78
CA TYR A 75 -9.21 -5.47 10.06
C TYR A 75 -7.86 -4.85 10.37
N LYS A 76 -7.08 -5.54 11.23
CA LYS A 76 -5.65 -5.31 11.29
C LYS A 76 -4.99 -5.77 9.99
N ARG A 77 -4.24 -4.90 9.35
CA ARG A 77 -3.48 -5.20 8.13
C ARG A 77 -1.99 -4.95 8.34
N THR A 78 -1.18 -5.75 7.65
CA THR A 78 0.27 -5.56 7.63
C THR A 78 0.72 -5.43 6.19
N THR A 79 1.54 -4.43 5.90
CA THR A 79 2.19 -4.28 4.59
C THR A 79 3.70 -4.30 4.76
N LEU A 80 4.39 -5.04 3.88
CA LEU A 80 5.85 -5.16 3.85
C LEU A 80 6.31 -4.62 2.49
N ILE A 81 7.09 -3.54 2.48
CA ILE A 81 7.45 -2.81 1.26
C ILE A 81 8.97 -2.71 1.13
N SER A 82 9.51 -3.24 0.03
CA SER A 82 10.95 -3.23 -0.26
C SER A 82 11.23 -3.08 -1.75
N ARG A 83 12.41 -2.56 -2.10
CA ARG A 83 12.91 -2.47 -3.49
C ARG A 83 11.91 -1.78 -4.43
N ILE A 84 11.44 -0.60 -4.03
CA ILE A 84 10.49 0.18 -4.83
C ILE A 84 11.24 1.21 -5.66
N ILE A 85 10.91 1.25 -6.95
CA ILE A 85 11.24 2.38 -7.82
C ILE A 85 9.97 3.21 -7.97
N GLY A 86 9.90 4.35 -7.31
CA GLY A 86 8.70 5.19 -7.22
C GLY A 86 8.93 6.57 -7.80
N SER A 87 8.00 7.08 -8.62
CA SER A 87 8.05 8.45 -9.11
C SER A 87 6.68 9.13 -9.16
N SER A 88 6.63 10.43 -8.82
CA SER A 88 5.42 11.26 -8.86
C SER A 88 4.25 10.64 -8.08
N GLY A 89 4.51 10.35 -6.80
CA GLY A 89 3.60 9.66 -5.89
C GLY A 89 3.06 10.55 -4.76
N SER A 90 1.84 10.32 -4.29
CA SER A 90 1.40 10.88 -3.00
C SER A 90 2.01 10.09 -1.84
N ALA A 91 1.76 8.79 -1.71
CA ALA A 91 2.32 7.98 -0.61
C ALA A 91 2.71 6.56 -1.02
N LEU A 92 3.74 5.96 -0.40
CA LEU A 92 4.00 4.52 -0.58
C LEU A 92 3.01 3.65 0.22
N ALA A 93 2.63 4.07 1.42
CA ALA A 93 1.57 3.42 2.18
C ALA A 93 0.63 4.42 2.85
N VAL A 94 -0.66 4.12 2.81
CA VAL A 94 -1.68 4.71 3.66
C VAL A 94 -2.19 3.63 4.62
N ILE A 95 -2.08 3.85 5.92
CA ILE A 95 -2.46 2.89 6.97
C ILE A 95 -3.46 3.50 7.95
N ASN A 96 -4.20 2.64 8.67
CA ASN A 96 -5.12 3.02 9.73
C ASN A 96 -4.63 2.48 11.10
N PRO A 97 -3.70 3.17 11.80
CA PRO A 97 -3.11 2.66 13.04
C PRO A 97 -4.13 2.45 14.16
N ASN A 98 -5.28 3.14 14.13
CA ASN A 98 -6.38 2.93 15.07
C ASN A 98 -7.00 1.52 14.95
N HIS A 99 -6.80 0.83 13.83
CA HIS A 99 -7.15 -0.60 13.64
C HIS A 99 -5.94 -1.54 13.82
N GLY A 100 -4.80 -1.02 14.27
CA GLY A 100 -3.58 -1.77 14.50
C GLY A 100 -2.76 -2.03 13.23
N ASP A 101 -3.02 -1.29 12.15
CA ASP A 101 -2.25 -1.43 10.91
C ASP A 101 -0.77 -1.15 11.12
N VAL A 102 0.07 -1.91 10.41
CA VAL A 102 1.53 -1.75 10.41
C VAL A 102 2.04 -1.73 8.97
N ALA A 103 2.89 -0.76 8.66
CA ALA A 103 3.67 -0.74 7.43
C ALA A 103 5.15 -0.88 7.76
N GLN A 104 5.81 -1.86 7.17
CA GLN A 104 7.24 -2.06 7.31
C GLN A 104 7.96 -1.76 6.01
N PHE A 105 9.07 -1.03 6.08
CA PHE A 105 9.84 -0.62 4.92
C PHE A 105 11.29 -1.04 5.05
N ASP A 106 11.85 -1.57 3.97
CA ASP A 106 13.30 -1.54 3.76
C ASP A 106 13.62 -0.21 3.07
N THR A 107 13.87 0.82 3.88
CA THR A 107 14.09 2.19 3.40
C THR A 107 15.35 2.32 2.56
N GLY A 108 16.36 1.45 2.79
CA GLY A 108 17.62 1.45 2.05
C GLY A 108 17.50 0.98 0.60
N SER A 109 16.41 0.26 0.26
CA SER A 109 16.16 -0.22 -1.10
C SER A 109 15.17 0.62 -1.90
N LEU A 110 14.72 1.76 -1.35
CA LEU A 110 13.77 2.64 -2.04
C LEU A 110 14.53 3.63 -2.95
N SER A 111 14.11 3.70 -4.21
CA SER A 111 14.56 4.69 -5.19
C SER A 111 13.38 5.58 -5.55
N LEU A 112 13.23 6.71 -4.85
CA LEU A 112 12.05 7.58 -4.96
C LEU A 112 12.40 8.95 -5.56
N SER A 113 11.57 9.43 -6.48
CA SER A 113 11.63 10.80 -7.00
C SER A 113 10.25 11.45 -6.97
N SER A 114 10.12 12.62 -6.35
CA SER A 114 8.83 13.32 -6.24
C SER A 114 7.70 12.46 -5.62
N VAL A 115 8.04 11.62 -4.63
CA VAL A 115 7.05 10.93 -3.78
C VAL A 115 6.91 11.72 -2.49
N THR A 116 5.69 12.11 -2.13
CA THR A 116 5.45 13.08 -1.05
C THR A 116 5.68 12.46 0.33
N ASP A 117 5.13 11.26 0.56
CA ASP A 117 5.20 10.56 1.84
C ASP A 117 5.64 9.09 1.65
N ILE A 118 6.47 8.58 2.56
CA ILE A 118 6.71 7.13 2.64
C ILE A 118 5.50 6.44 3.27
N CYS A 119 5.00 6.96 4.38
CA CYS A 119 3.84 6.40 5.06
C CYS A 119 2.96 7.49 5.65
N LYS A 120 1.67 7.41 5.34
CA LYS A 120 0.62 8.31 5.81
C LYS A 120 -0.32 7.57 6.75
N ALA A 121 -0.46 8.06 7.97
CA ALA A 121 -1.39 7.52 8.95
C ALA A 121 -2.76 8.21 8.83
N CYS A 122 -3.81 7.42 8.77
CA CYS A 122 -5.19 7.89 8.78
C CYS A 122 -5.97 7.26 9.94
N GLU A 123 -7.09 7.87 10.29
CA GLU A 123 -8.08 7.27 11.17
C GLU A 123 -9.14 6.57 10.31
N GLY A 124 -9.09 5.23 10.30
CA GLY A 124 -10.08 4.43 9.59
C GLY A 124 -11.43 4.52 10.29
N VAL A 125 -12.45 5.03 9.60
CA VAL A 125 -13.82 5.16 10.09
C VAL A 125 -14.78 4.57 9.07
N THR A 126 -16.00 4.17 9.45
CA THR A 126 -17.00 3.63 8.50
C THR A 126 -17.46 4.63 7.42
N THR A 127 -16.99 5.87 7.48
CA THR A 127 -17.21 6.95 6.51
C THR A 127 -15.88 7.38 5.87
N ARG A 128 -15.76 8.62 5.36
CA ARG A 128 -14.54 9.10 4.71
C ARG A 128 -13.39 9.24 5.73
N PRO A 129 -12.27 8.51 5.59
CA PRO A 129 -11.15 8.60 6.53
C PRO A 129 -10.54 9.99 6.58
N TYR A 130 -10.15 10.43 7.78
CA TYR A 130 -9.36 11.64 7.99
C TYR A 130 -7.89 11.27 8.18
N CYS A 131 -7.00 11.93 7.47
CA CYS A 131 -5.57 11.64 7.52
C CYS A 131 -4.81 12.79 8.15
N ASN A 132 -4.25 12.54 9.33
CA ASN A 132 -3.27 13.42 9.94
C ASN A 132 -1.90 13.11 9.31
N VAL A 133 -1.18 14.13 8.88
CA VAL A 133 0.19 14.00 8.33
C VAL A 133 1.20 13.71 9.46
N GLY A 134 0.85 12.82 10.38
CA GLY A 134 1.73 12.33 11.43
C GLY A 134 2.66 11.28 10.84
N SER A 135 3.78 11.70 10.27
CA SER A 135 4.82 10.81 9.76
C SER A 135 5.29 9.86 10.90
N GLY A 136 5.28 8.55 10.65
CA GLY A 136 5.95 7.56 11.50
C GLY A 136 5.08 6.72 12.45
N ILE A 137 3.79 7.02 12.63
CA ILE A 137 2.91 6.14 13.44
C ILE A 137 2.60 4.86 12.65
N GLY A 138 2.92 3.70 13.21
CA GLY A 138 2.70 2.40 12.56
C GLY A 138 3.76 2.02 11.52
N VAL A 139 4.88 2.74 11.48
CA VAL A 139 6.04 2.47 10.62
C VAL A 139 7.12 1.72 11.41
N SER A 140 7.64 0.64 10.86
CA SER A 140 8.88 0.01 11.36
C SER A 140 9.81 -0.36 10.20
N ASN A 141 11.08 -0.63 10.49
CA ASN A 141 11.99 -1.16 9.48
C ASN A 141 11.71 -2.65 9.23
N LEU A 142 11.96 -3.09 7.99
CA LEU A 142 12.19 -4.50 7.66
C LEU A 142 13.67 -4.78 8.00
N ASP A 143 13.91 -5.53 9.08
CA ASP A 143 15.25 -6.03 9.43
C ASP A 143 15.67 -7.18 8.50
#